data_AF-A0A4Y2F089-F1
#
_entry.id   AF-A0A4Y2F089-F1
#
_cell.length_a   1.000
_cell.length_b   1.000
_cell.length_c   1.000
_cell.angle_alpha   90.00
_cell.angle_beta   90.00
_cell.angle_gamma   90.00
#
_symmetry.space_group_name_H-M   'P 1'
#
loop_
_entity.id
_entity.type
_entity.pdbx_description
1 polymer ?
#
loop_
_entity_poly.entity_id
_entity_poly.type
_entity_poly.pdbx_seq_one_letter_code
_entity_poly.pdbx_strand_id
1 'polypeptide(L)'
;MTYSCVCGTKANVCDCPVVIECNCVKDKNPSIERKFINNQRTTRIAFIDSLDNKETEKLQKGKKRKQQNVLQETVSIDNDTCKMKITRKSLNERRDEIDLSSSPSAYQMRSKFNSTALVSDRFGVSDRAAAVIASSVLHDLGMSSEKDTSLVIDESKIRREKQKTRQAIGQIMDQLIVTKGIYFDGRKENTIFQEKVGTKIYRRIRKEEHIIVIPEPGAQCVGHVTPASGTGSDIAKCILKNLEDNNVDNNELEVIGCDDTATNTGWKNGVIRNIELKL
;
A
#
# COMPACT_ATOMS: atom_id res chain seq x y z
N MET A 1 -36.81 29.87 -14.31
CA MET A 1 -35.92 30.69 -15.16
C MET A 1 -36.80 31.41 -16.17
N THR A 2 -36.98 32.70 -16.01
CA THR A 2 -37.71 33.54 -16.97
C THR A 2 -36.72 34.55 -17.52
N TYR A 3 -36.55 34.54 -18.84
CA TYR A 3 -35.70 35.50 -19.54
C TYR A 3 -36.60 36.46 -20.29
N SER A 4 -36.49 37.76 -19.99
CA SER A 4 -37.01 38.83 -20.85
C SER A 4 -35.83 39.57 -21.43
N CYS A 5 -35.63 39.47 -22.74
CA CYS A 5 -34.66 40.27 -23.47
C CYS A 5 -35.41 41.32 -24.28
N VAL A 6 -35.06 42.59 -24.11
CA VAL A 6 -35.53 43.67 -24.98
C VAL A 6 -34.36 44.08 -25.86
N CYS A 7 -34.39 43.63 -27.12
CA CYS A 7 -33.36 43.92 -28.10
C CYS A 7 -33.69 45.26 -28.79
N GLY A 8 -32.80 46.25 -28.70
CA GLY A 8 -32.86 47.45 -29.55
C GLY A 8 -32.45 47.15 -31.00
N THR A 9 -32.99 47.92 -31.95
CA THR A 9 -33.01 47.68 -33.41
C THR A 9 -31.69 47.91 -34.17
N LYS A 10 -30.55 47.43 -33.68
CA LYS A 10 -29.34 47.27 -34.51
C LYS A 10 -28.69 45.92 -34.30
N ALA A 11 -28.50 45.21 -35.40
CA ALA A 11 -27.80 43.95 -35.44
C ALA A 11 -26.31 44.19 -35.14
N ASN A 12 -25.76 43.38 -34.24
CA ASN A 12 -24.35 43.24 -33.88
C ASN A 12 -23.98 44.01 -32.59
N VAL A 13 -23.64 43.21 -31.57
CA VAL A 13 -23.28 43.53 -30.18
C VAL A 13 -24.48 43.52 -29.22
N CYS A 14 -24.80 42.34 -28.70
CA CYS A 14 -25.54 42.18 -27.46
C CYS A 14 -24.53 41.96 -26.32
N ASP A 15 -24.23 43.01 -25.56
CA ASP A 15 -23.49 42.89 -24.30
C ASP A 15 -24.46 42.41 -23.22
N CYS A 16 -24.70 41.09 -23.20
CA CYS A 16 -25.38 40.46 -22.08
C CYS A 16 -24.32 40.05 -21.05
N PRO A 17 -24.22 40.69 -19.88
CA PRO A 17 -23.35 40.21 -18.81
C PRO A 17 -23.91 38.87 -18.34
N VAL A 18 -23.21 37.78 -18.66
CA VAL A 18 -23.53 36.45 -18.14
C VAL A 18 -23.11 36.43 -16.67
N VAL A 19 -24.01 36.85 -15.79
CA VAL A 19 -23.84 36.67 -14.34
C VAL A 19 -24.26 35.23 -14.02
N ILE A 20 -23.29 34.32 -13.97
CA ILE A 20 -23.50 32.97 -13.43
C ILE A 20 -23.38 33.07 -11.91
N GLU A 21 -24.48 33.33 -11.22
CA GLU A 21 -24.56 33.04 -9.79
C GLU A 21 -24.80 31.54 -9.59
N CYS A 22 -23.72 30.77 -9.45
CA CYS A 22 -23.77 29.40 -8.91
C CYS A 22 -23.98 29.53 -7.40
N ASN A 23 -25.11 29.05 -6.87
CA ASN A 23 -25.39 28.92 -5.44
C ASN A 23 -24.61 27.76 -4.77
N CYS A 24 -23.41 27.51 -5.26
CA CYS A 24 -22.57 26.40 -4.88
C CYS A 24 -21.63 26.92 -3.80
N VAL A 25 -21.67 26.31 -2.60
CA VAL A 25 -20.85 26.70 -1.43
C VAL A 25 -19.41 26.94 -1.88
N LYS A 26 -19.02 28.21 -1.98
CA LYS A 26 -17.68 28.63 -2.38
C LYS A 26 -16.77 28.29 -1.23
N ASP A 27 -16.02 27.21 -1.36
CA ASP A 27 -14.58 27.10 -1.07
C ASP A 27 -14.16 25.64 -0.90
N LYS A 28 -14.03 24.92 -2.03
CA LYS A 28 -13.24 23.67 -2.05
C LYS A 28 -11.80 23.87 -2.53
N ASN A 29 -11.49 25.00 -3.17
CA ASN A 29 -10.14 25.31 -3.63
C ASN A 29 -9.62 26.58 -2.96
N PRO A 30 -8.46 26.51 -2.27
CA PRO A 30 -7.81 27.68 -1.68
C PRO A 30 -7.66 28.80 -2.70
N SER A 31 -7.90 30.04 -2.26
CA SER A 31 -7.84 31.25 -3.10
C SER A 31 -6.49 31.44 -3.80
N ILE A 32 -5.41 30.97 -3.16
CA ILE A 32 -4.05 30.93 -3.71
C ILE A 32 -3.94 30.05 -4.98
N GLU A 33 -4.62 28.91 -5.01
CA GLU A 33 -4.44 27.91 -6.07
C GLU A 33 -5.31 28.17 -7.31
N ARG A 34 -6.34 29.02 -7.20
CA ARG A 34 -7.26 29.34 -8.33
C ARG A 34 -6.54 29.91 -9.54
N LYS A 35 -5.55 30.78 -9.33
CA LYS A 35 -4.77 31.39 -10.44
C LYS A 35 -3.95 30.33 -11.19
N PHE A 36 -3.34 29.39 -10.46
CA PHE A 36 -2.58 28.30 -11.04
C PHE A 36 -3.48 27.35 -11.84
N ILE A 37 -4.62 26.95 -11.27
CA ILE A 37 -5.57 26.05 -11.94
C ILE A 37 -6.15 26.69 -13.21
N ASN A 38 -6.50 27.99 -13.17
CA ASN A 38 -6.97 28.69 -14.36
C ASN A 38 -5.89 28.74 -15.45
N ASN A 39 -4.64 29.02 -15.09
CA ASN A 39 -3.52 29.02 -16.04
C ASN A 39 -3.33 27.64 -16.70
N GLN A 40 -3.41 26.54 -15.94
CA GLN A 40 -3.33 25.17 -16.51
C GLN A 40 -4.47 24.82 -17.47
N ARG A 41 -5.64 25.44 -17.30
CA ARG A 41 -6.85 25.18 -18.10
C ARG A 41 -7.02 26.08 -19.32
N THR A 42 -6.39 27.26 -19.36
CA THR A 42 -6.54 28.21 -20.47
C THR A 42 -5.25 28.39 -21.25
N THR A 43 -4.31 29.17 -20.71
CA THR A 43 -3.18 29.73 -21.46
C THR A 43 -1.89 28.92 -21.32
N ARG A 44 -1.77 28.06 -20.30
CA ARG A 44 -0.61 27.19 -20.01
C ARG A 44 0.74 27.93 -20.10
N ILE A 45 0.79 29.13 -19.55
CA ILE A 45 1.99 29.99 -19.56
C ILE A 45 2.96 29.60 -18.44
N ALA A 46 2.45 29.05 -17.33
CA ALA A 46 3.28 28.61 -16.21
C ALA A 46 3.58 27.10 -16.31
N PHE A 47 4.87 26.77 -16.35
CA PHE A 47 5.40 25.41 -16.24
C PHE A 47 5.95 25.20 -14.82
N ILE A 48 5.81 23.98 -14.30
CA ILE A 48 6.52 23.56 -13.09
C ILE A 48 7.98 23.43 -13.51
N ASP A 49 8.83 24.32 -13.04
CA ASP A 49 10.27 24.20 -13.26
C ASP A 49 10.79 22.92 -12.56
N SER A 50 11.96 22.45 -13.01
CA SER A 50 12.68 21.35 -12.40
C SER A 50 12.77 21.50 -10.88
N LEU A 51 12.49 20.40 -10.17
CA LEU A 51 12.56 20.31 -8.70
C LEU A 51 13.89 20.92 -8.21
N ASP A 52 13.83 21.82 -7.22
CA ASP A 52 15.01 22.45 -6.62
C ASP A 52 16.12 21.42 -6.44
N ASN A 53 17.23 21.60 -7.17
CA ASN A 53 18.34 20.65 -7.20
C ASN A 53 18.83 20.32 -5.78
N LYS A 54 18.72 21.29 -4.84
CA LYS A 54 19.06 21.07 -3.43
C LYS A 54 18.12 20.09 -2.74
N GLU A 55 16.80 20.20 -2.96
CA GLU A 55 15.81 19.27 -2.42
C GLU A 55 15.96 17.88 -3.06
N THR A 56 16.17 17.83 -4.38
CA THR A 56 16.38 16.57 -5.11
C THR A 56 17.63 15.84 -4.61
N GLU A 57 18.74 16.55 -4.39
CA GLU A 57 19.94 15.96 -3.80
C GLU A 57 19.73 15.46 -2.37
N LYS A 58 18.99 16.21 -1.53
CA LYS A 58 18.66 15.75 -0.16
C LYS A 58 17.85 14.46 -0.21
N LEU A 59 16.84 14.38 -1.08
CA LEU A 59 16.01 13.19 -1.25
C LEU A 59 16.83 12.00 -1.76
N GLN A 60 17.73 12.21 -2.72
CA GLN A 60 18.64 11.17 -3.21
C GLN A 60 19.61 10.69 -2.12
N LYS A 61 20.18 11.60 -1.32
CA LYS A 61 21.03 11.26 -0.16
C LYS A 61 20.24 10.44 0.88
N GLY A 62 18.98 10.79 1.13
CA GLY A 62 18.07 10.01 1.99
C GLY A 62 17.80 8.60 1.47
N LYS A 63 17.54 8.45 0.15
CA LYS A 63 17.34 7.14 -0.50
C LYS A 63 18.60 6.26 -0.42
N LYS A 64 19.79 6.83 -0.65
CA LYS A 64 21.08 6.11 -0.53
C LYS A 64 21.32 5.58 0.89
N ARG A 65 21.05 6.39 1.93
CA ARG A 65 21.16 5.95 3.33
C ARG A 65 20.21 4.79 3.67
N LYS A 66 18.97 4.82 3.16
CA LYS A 66 18.02 3.71 3.35
C LYS A 66 18.50 2.42 2.67
N GLN A 67 18.99 2.50 1.42
CA GLN A 67 19.53 1.33 0.72
C GLN A 67 20.75 0.74 1.42
N GLN A 68 21.61 1.57 2.00
CA GLN A 68 22.83 1.11 2.67
C GLN A 68 22.54 0.41 4.01
N ASN A 69 21.51 0.85 4.74
CA ASN A 69 21.01 0.13 5.92
C ASN A 69 20.40 -1.23 5.54
N VAL A 70 19.63 -1.29 4.45
CA VAL A 70 19.05 -2.55 3.95
C VAL A 70 20.14 -3.53 3.51
N LEU A 71 21.21 -3.06 2.85
CA LEU A 71 22.34 -3.93 2.47
C LEU A 71 23.12 -4.47 3.68
N GLN A 72 23.32 -3.66 4.74
CA GLN A 72 23.95 -4.13 5.97
C GLN A 72 23.11 -5.18 6.70
N GLU A 73 21.79 -5.07 6.61
CA GLU A 73 20.86 -6.05 7.17
C GLU A 73 20.92 -7.40 6.40
N THR A 74 21.09 -7.37 5.07
CA THR A 74 21.19 -8.59 4.24
C THR A 74 22.52 -9.34 4.36
N VAL A 75 23.64 -8.66 4.59
CA VAL A 75 24.98 -9.29 4.71
C VAL A 75 25.15 -10.05 6.05
N SER A 76 24.25 -9.81 7.01
CA SER A 76 24.32 -10.42 8.35
C SER A 76 23.63 -11.80 8.44
N ILE A 77 22.90 -12.23 7.40
CA ILE A 77 22.03 -13.42 7.44
C ILE A 77 22.69 -14.66 6.82
N ASP A 78 23.70 -14.48 5.96
CA ASP A 78 24.37 -15.59 5.29
C ASP A 78 25.62 -16.04 6.07
N ASN A 79 25.41 -16.68 7.21
CA ASN A 79 26.33 -17.66 7.80
C ASN A 79 25.64 -18.31 9.01
N ASP A 80 24.83 -19.34 8.76
CA ASP A 80 24.80 -20.55 9.59
C ASP A 80 23.95 -21.62 8.93
N THR A 81 24.64 -22.61 8.36
CA THR A 81 24.03 -23.86 7.91
C THR A 81 23.71 -24.70 9.15
N CYS A 82 22.43 -24.90 9.46
CA CYS A 82 22.02 -25.97 10.37
C CYS A 82 20.71 -26.63 9.91
N LYS A 83 20.88 -27.84 9.36
CA LYS A 83 19.83 -28.83 9.13
C LYS A 83 19.18 -29.18 10.48
N MET A 84 17.88 -29.00 10.65
CA MET A 84 17.11 -29.85 11.59
C MET A 84 15.71 -30.16 11.10
N LYS A 85 15.37 -31.45 11.31
CA LYS A 85 14.17 -32.16 10.91
C LYS A 85 12.96 -31.71 11.72
N ILE A 86 11.82 -31.59 11.05
CA ILE A 86 10.50 -31.37 11.63
C ILE A 86 10.14 -32.57 12.52
N THR A 87 9.89 -32.33 13.81
CA THR A 87 9.09 -33.23 14.65
C THR A 87 7.93 -32.42 15.21
N ARG A 88 6.72 -32.72 14.72
CA ARG A 88 5.46 -32.21 15.27
C ARG A 88 5.30 -32.69 16.71
N LYS A 89 5.17 -31.77 17.67
CA LYS A 89 4.54 -32.05 18.96
C LYS A 89 3.60 -30.90 19.35
N SER A 90 2.49 -31.34 19.92
CA SER A 90 1.24 -30.63 20.19
C SER A 90 1.38 -29.42 21.10
N LEU A 91 0.44 -28.49 20.92
CA LEU A 91 0.06 -27.45 21.87
C LEU A 91 -0.06 -28.05 23.27
N ASN A 92 0.82 -27.65 24.18
CA ASN A 92 0.61 -27.73 25.62
C ASN A 92 1.19 -26.45 26.22
N GLU A 93 0.31 -25.70 26.88
CA GLU A 93 0.64 -24.55 27.71
C GLU A 93 1.68 -24.97 28.76
N ARG A 94 2.85 -24.34 28.73
CA ARG A 94 3.76 -24.36 29.88
C ARG A 94 4.10 -22.93 30.26
N ARG A 95 3.75 -22.60 31.51
CA ARG A 95 4.27 -21.45 32.24
C ARG A 95 5.74 -21.78 32.51
N ASP A 96 6.64 -20.99 31.94
CA ASP A 96 8.06 -21.09 32.27
C ASP A 96 8.30 -20.39 33.62
N GLU A 97 8.68 -21.18 34.61
CA GLU A 97 9.27 -20.69 35.86
C GLU A 97 10.61 -20.00 35.55
N ILE A 98 10.84 -18.87 36.22
CA ILE A 98 12.01 -18.02 36.04
C ILE A 98 13.20 -18.67 36.76
N ASP A 99 14.11 -19.27 35.99
CA ASP A 99 15.42 -19.69 36.50
C ASP A 99 16.33 -18.45 36.67
N LEU A 100 16.51 -18.06 37.92
CA LEU A 100 17.32 -16.93 38.34
C LEU A 100 18.77 -17.40 38.59
N SER A 101 19.49 -17.80 37.56
CA SER A 101 20.94 -18.08 37.69
C SER A 101 21.75 -17.85 36.41
N SER A 102 22.20 -16.62 36.18
CA SER A 102 23.33 -16.39 35.27
C SER A 102 24.18 -15.19 35.71
N SER A 103 25.46 -15.44 35.87
CA SER A 103 26.54 -14.54 36.31
C SER A 103 26.68 -13.25 35.49
N PRO A 104 27.17 -12.14 36.08
CA PRO A 104 27.16 -10.82 35.47
C PRO A 104 28.31 -10.65 34.46
N SER A 105 28.03 -10.90 33.18
CA SER A 105 28.89 -10.44 32.09
C SER A 105 28.48 -9.01 31.69
N ALA A 106 29.47 -8.12 31.58
CA ALA A 106 29.42 -6.73 31.09
C ALA A 106 28.01 -6.09 30.96
N TYR A 107 27.66 -5.29 31.97
CA TYR A 107 26.38 -4.64 32.27
C TYR A 107 25.84 -3.70 31.17
N GLN A 108 25.46 -4.22 29.99
CA GLN A 108 24.48 -3.54 29.16
C GLN A 108 23.08 -3.90 29.68
N MET A 109 22.48 -2.99 30.44
CA MET A 109 21.09 -3.07 30.94
C MET A 109 20.09 -3.05 29.79
N ARG A 110 20.05 -4.13 29.02
CA ARG A 110 19.17 -4.32 27.86
C ARG A 110 17.99 -5.17 28.29
N SER A 111 17.27 -4.72 29.31
CA SER A 111 16.01 -5.33 29.74
C SER A 111 15.01 -5.28 28.59
N LYS A 112 14.49 -6.45 28.21
CA LYS A 112 13.52 -6.61 27.12
C LYS A 112 12.12 -6.33 27.66
N PHE A 113 11.40 -5.37 27.06
CA PHE A 113 10.06 -4.97 27.51
C PHE A 113 9.00 -5.27 26.45
N ASN A 114 9.10 -6.44 25.80
CA ASN A 114 8.21 -6.85 24.72
C ASN A 114 6.72 -6.81 25.13
N SER A 115 6.37 -7.38 26.29
CA SER A 115 4.98 -7.43 26.77
C SER A 115 4.42 -6.03 27.05
N THR A 116 5.20 -5.18 27.73
CA THR A 116 4.82 -3.79 28.02
C THR A 116 4.65 -2.99 26.73
N ALA A 117 5.55 -3.17 25.76
CA ALA A 117 5.47 -2.52 24.45
C ALA A 117 4.22 -2.96 23.66
N LEU A 118 3.96 -4.27 23.59
CA LEU A 118 2.77 -4.84 22.94
C LEU A 118 1.47 -4.31 23.53
N VAL A 119 1.35 -4.35 24.86
CA VAL A 119 0.16 -3.88 25.58
C VAL A 119 0.01 -2.37 25.40
N SER A 120 1.09 -1.62 25.53
CA SER A 120 1.08 -0.17 25.34
C SER A 120 0.63 0.24 23.94
N ASP A 121 1.09 -0.47 22.90
CA ASP A 121 0.64 -0.23 21.52
C ASP A 121 -0.83 -0.61 21.33
N ARG A 122 -1.26 -1.76 21.87
CA ARG A 122 -2.66 -2.22 21.78
C ARG A 122 -3.65 -1.23 22.39
N PHE A 123 -3.28 -0.59 23.49
CA PHE A 123 -4.14 0.38 24.19
C PHE A 123 -3.84 1.85 23.83
N GLY A 124 -2.93 2.10 22.87
CA GLY A 124 -2.59 3.46 22.44
C GLY A 124 -1.94 4.32 23.52
N VAL A 125 -1.24 3.72 24.49
CA VAL A 125 -0.59 4.44 25.59
C VAL A 125 0.68 5.14 25.06
N SER A 126 0.86 6.41 25.42
CA SER A 126 2.05 7.17 25.03
C SER A 126 3.34 6.58 25.61
N ASP A 127 4.45 6.72 24.90
CA ASP A 127 5.74 6.15 25.31
C ASP A 127 6.18 6.68 26.67
N ARG A 128 5.93 7.97 26.93
CA ARG A 128 6.19 8.61 28.23
C ARG A 128 5.31 8.04 29.34
N ALA A 129 4.01 7.87 29.11
CA ALA A 129 3.11 7.31 30.13
C ALA A 129 3.49 5.87 30.46
N ALA A 130 3.79 5.05 29.44
CA ALA A 130 4.24 3.68 29.63
C ALA A 130 5.56 3.59 30.41
N ALA A 131 6.51 4.49 30.13
CA ALA A 131 7.78 4.56 30.84
C ALA A 131 7.63 4.93 32.32
N VAL A 132 6.77 5.91 32.62
CA VAL A 132 6.46 6.33 34.00
C VAL A 132 5.78 5.19 34.77
N ILE A 133 4.77 4.55 34.19
CA ILE A 133 4.06 3.42 34.81
C ILE A 133 5.03 2.25 35.06
N ALA A 134 5.86 1.91 34.09
CA ALA A 134 6.81 0.82 34.24
C ALA A 134 7.88 1.14 35.31
N SER A 135 8.35 2.39 35.37
CA SER A 135 9.31 2.83 36.40
C SER A 135 8.68 2.90 37.79
N SER A 136 7.41 3.29 37.92
CA SER A 136 6.72 3.31 39.22
C SER A 136 6.52 1.89 39.76
N VAL A 137 6.14 0.94 38.91
CA VAL A 137 6.03 -0.49 39.30
C VAL A 137 7.38 -1.05 39.75
N LEU A 138 8.48 -0.70 39.07
CA LEU A 138 9.82 -1.13 39.51
C LEU A 138 10.23 -0.53 40.86
N HIS A 139 9.75 0.68 41.17
CA HIS A 139 9.98 1.32 42.46
C HIS A 139 9.15 0.66 43.57
N ASP A 140 7.88 0.36 43.32
CA ASP A 140 7.00 -0.33 44.27
C ASP A 140 7.48 -1.75 44.59
N LEU A 141 8.11 -2.43 43.62
CA LEU A 141 8.73 -3.74 43.79
C LEU A 141 10.12 -3.69 44.45
N GLY A 142 10.63 -2.49 44.79
CA GLY A 142 11.94 -2.29 45.40
C GLY A 142 13.12 -2.61 44.48
N MET A 143 12.88 -2.72 43.17
CA MET A 143 13.93 -3.00 42.18
C MET A 143 14.68 -1.74 41.78
N SER A 144 14.00 -0.60 41.73
CA SER A 144 14.63 0.71 41.59
C SER A 144 14.51 1.48 42.89
N SER A 145 15.63 1.95 43.42
CA SER A 145 15.70 2.84 44.58
C SER A 145 16.17 4.22 44.13
N GLU A 146 15.90 5.26 44.92
CA GLU A 146 16.40 6.63 44.66
C GLU A 146 17.92 6.69 44.46
N LYS A 147 18.65 5.76 45.09
CA LYS A 147 20.12 5.67 44.98
C LYS A 147 20.57 4.97 43.69
N ASP A 148 19.77 4.01 43.20
CA ASP A 148 20.12 3.13 42.08
C ASP A 148 19.15 3.35 40.91
N THR A 149 19.49 4.30 40.05
CA THR A 149 18.70 4.67 38.85
C THR A 149 18.97 3.78 37.63
N SER A 150 19.79 2.74 37.79
CA SER A 150 20.22 1.86 36.70
C SER A 150 19.05 1.16 35.99
N LEU A 151 17.97 0.88 36.73
CA LEU A 151 16.78 0.18 36.26
C LEU A 151 15.65 1.09 35.78
N VAL A 152 15.81 2.43 35.87
CA VAL A 152 14.79 3.38 35.44
C VAL A 152 14.52 3.22 33.94
N ILE A 153 13.24 3.18 33.58
CA ILE A 153 12.80 3.02 32.20
C ILE A 153 12.53 4.39 31.61
N ASP A 154 13.37 4.78 30.65
CA ASP A 154 13.16 5.99 29.87
C ASP A 154 12.16 5.77 28.72
N GLU A 155 11.51 6.86 28.28
CA GLU A 155 10.64 6.88 27.10
C GLU A 155 11.32 6.26 25.88
N SER A 156 12.60 6.57 25.66
CA SER A 156 13.38 6.03 24.55
C SER A 156 13.54 4.52 24.59
N LYS A 157 13.53 3.90 25.79
CA LYS A 157 13.59 2.44 25.93
C LYS A 157 12.26 1.83 25.46
N ILE A 158 11.12 2.36 25.91
CA ILE A 158 9.80 1.91 25.45
C ILE A 158 9.64 2.08 23.94
N ARG A 159 10.01 3.24 23.41
CA ARG A 159 9.91 3.52 21.98
C ARG A 159 10.71 2.54 21.13
N ARG A 160 11.93 2.19 21.56
CA ARG A 160 12.78 1.20 20.87
C ARG A 160 12.15 -0.19 20.90
N GLU A 161 11.63 -0.60 22.04
CA GLU A 161 11.00 -1.92 22.17
C GLU A 161 9.72 -2.00 21.33
N LYS A 162 8.86 -0.97 21.36
CA LYS A 162 7.70 -0.86 20.45
C LYS A 162 8.12 -0.96 18.98
N GLN A 163 9.16 -0.23 18.59
CA GLN A 163 9.64 -0.28 17.21
C GLN A 163 10.10 -1.68 16.80
N LYS A 164 10.85 -2.39 17.66
CA LYS A 164 11.26 -3.78 17.39
C LYS A 164 10.05 -4.71 17.31
N THR A 165 9.10 -4.56 18.23
CA THR A 165 7.87 -5.35 18.24
C THR A 165 7.07 -5.13 16.94
N ARG A 166 6.90 -3.88 16.52
CA ARG A 166 6.22 -3.55 15.26
C ARG A 166 6.95 -4.09 14.04
N GLN A 167 8.29 -4.05 14.02
CA GLN A 167 9.10 -4.64 12.95
C GLN A 167 8.96 -6.15 12.91
N ALA A 168 9.04 -6.83 14.07
CA ALA A 168 8.87 -8.28 14.16
C ALA A 168 7.47 -8.70 13.70
N ILE A 169 6.42 -7.98 14.13
CA ILE A 169 5.05 -8.21 13.65
C ILE A 169 4.97 -7.94 12.14
N GLY A 170 5.56 -6.86 11.65
CA GLY A 170 5.59 -6.53 10.23
C GLY A 170 6.22 -7.65 9.39
N GLN A 171 7.39 -8.16 9.80
CA GLN A 171 8.06 -9.29 9.13
C GLN A 171 7.23 -10.57 9.18
N ILE A 172 6.58 -10.85 10.31
CA ILE A 172 5.66 -11.99 10.44
C ILE A 172 4.50 -11.82 9.45
N MET A 173 3.90 -10.62 9.38
CA MET A 173 2.82 -10.32 8.45
C MET A 173 3.29 -10.39 7.01
N ASP A 174 4.45 -9.84 6.64
CA ASP A 174 4.99 -9.91 5.28
C ASP A 174 5.24 -11.35 4.81
N GLN A 175 5.65 -12.24 5.72
CA GLN A 175 5.76 -13.67 5.44
C GLN A 175 4.40 -14.41 5.40
N LEU A 176 3.37 -13.87 6.05
CA LEU A 176 2.01 -14.41 6.12
C LEU A 176 1.06 -13.79 5.10
N ILE A 177 1.44 -12.69 4.44
CA ILE A 177 0.72 -12.08 3.33
C ILE A 177 0.92 -12.99 2.13
N VAL A 178 0.26 -14.13 2.17
CA VAL A 178 -0.08 -14.88 0.97
C VAL A 178 -1.33 -14.23 0.41
N THR A 179 -1.32 -13.99 -0.90
CA THR A 179 -2.48 -13.47 -1.62
C THR A 179 -3.63 -14.47 -1.51
N LYS A 180 -4.60 -14.16 -0.64
CA LYS A 180 -5.80 -14.97 -0.43
C LYS A 180 -6.90 -14.62 -1.40
N GLY A 181 -6.86 -13.44 -2.01
CA GLY A 181 -7.88 -13.01 -2.95
C GLY A 181 -7.32 -12.21 -4.11
N ILE A 182 -8.03 -12.24 -5.23
CA ILE A 182 -7.78 -11.36 -6.37
C ILE A 182 -9.06 -10.64 -6.74
N TYR A 183 -8.90 -9.37 -7.08
CA TYR A 183 -9.92 -8.59 -7.74
C TYR A 183 -9.42 -8.21 -9.11
N PHE A 184 -10.28 -8.27 -10.11
CA PHE A 184 -9.94 -7.77 -11.43
C PHE A 184 -11.05 -6.88 -11.96
N ASP A 185 -10.63 -5.82 -12.64
CA ASP A 185 -11.52 -4.92 -13.36
C ASP A 185 -10.95 -4.68 -14.76
N GLY A 186 -11.85 -4.51 -15.73
CA GLY A 186 -11.51 -4.46 -17.13
C GLY A 186 -12.23 -3.35 -17.86
N ARG A 187 -11.56 -2.74 -18.85
CA ARG A 187 -12.18 -1.79 -19.79
C ARG A 187 -11.92 -2.16 -21.22
N LYS A 188 -12.93 -1.89 -22.05
CA LYS A 188 -12.89 -2.07 -23.51
C LYS A 188 -12.54 -0.74 -24.14
N GLU A 189 -11.37 -0.66 -24.76
CA GLU A 189 -10.91 0.53 -25.45
C GLU A 189 -10.77 0.27 -26.95
N ASN A 190 -10.91 1.34 -27.74
CA ASN A 190 -10.74 1.29 -29.18
C ASN A 190 -9.28 1.60 -29.52
N THR A 191 -8.48 0.58 -29.78
CA THR A 191 -7.09 0.72 -30.20
C THR A 191 -7.02 0.91 -31.72
N ILE A 192 -6.28 1.93 -32.14
CA ILE A 192 -6.11 2.23 -33.56
C ILE A 192 -4.79 1.62 -34.03
N PHE A 193 -4.84 0.74 -35.04
CA PHE A 193 -3.67 0.08 -35.61
C PHE A 193 -3.62 0.28 -37.12
N GLN A 194 -2.41 0.14 -37.68
CA GLN A 194 -2.18 0.24 -39.11
C GLN A 194 -2.02 -1.16 -39.69
N GLU A 195 -2.84 -1.50 -40.67
CA GLU A 195 -2.79 -2.77 -41.39
C GLU A 195 -2.27 -2.53 -42.80
N LYS A 196 -1.20 -3.21 -43.19
CA LYS A 196 -0.70 -3.18 -44.56
C LYS A 196 -1.40 -4.27 -45.38
N VAL A 197 -2.21 -3.86 -46.35
CA VAL A 197 -2.85 -4.77 -47.30
C VAL A 197 -2.25 -4.50 -48.68
N GLY A 198 -1.38 -5.41 -49.14
CA GLY A 198 -0.57 -5.23 -50.34
C GLY A 198 0.46 -4.10 -50.17
N THR A 199 0.40 -3.08 -51.02
CA THR A 199 1.27 -1.89 -50.98
C THR A 199 0.72 -0.73 -50.16
N LYS A 200 -0.55 -0.77 -49.75
CA LYS A 200 -1.22 0.34 -49.05
C LYS A 200 -1.37 0.04 -47.55
N ILE A 201 -1.24 1.08 -46.73
CA ILE A 201 -1.42 1.02 -45.28
C ILE A 201 -2.76 1.64 -44.93
N TYR A 202 -3.61 0.89 -44.25
CA TYR A 202 -4.94 1.31 -43.82
C TYR A 202 -4.98 1.46 -42.31
N ARG A 203 -5.63 2.52 -41.83
CA ARG A 203 -5.89 2.71 -40.40
C ARG A 203 -7.18 1.97 -40.05
N ARG A 204 -7.10 1.04 -39.10
CA ARG A 204 -8.25 0.28 -38.58
C ARG A 204 -8.36 0.45 -37.07
N ILE A 205 -9.56 0.23 -36.56
CA ILE A 205 -9.87 0.26 -35.14
C ILE A 205 -10.19 -1.17 -34.70
N ARG A 206 -9.56 -1.63 -33.64
CA ARG A 206 -9.89 -2.90 -32.95
C ARG A 206 -10.33 -2.56 -31.54
N LYS A 207 -11.29 -3.33 -31.03
CA LYS A 207 -11.67 -3.28 -29.62
C LYS A 207 -10.72 -4.18 -28.87
N GLU A 208 -10.02 -3.62 -27.91
CA GLU A 208 -9.04 -4.28 -27.07
C GLU A 208 -9.52 -4.23 -25.62
N GLU A 209 -9.31 -5.30 -24.89
CA GLU A 209 -9.62 -5.37 -23.47
C GLU A 209 -8.36 -5.15 -22.66
N HIS A 210 -8.48 -4.31 -21.64
CA HIS A 210 -7.42 -3.99 -20.70
C HIS A 210 -7.91 -4.35 -19.31
N ILE A 211 -7.27 -5.33 -18.68
CA ILE A 211 -7.68 -5.85 -17.38
C ILE A 211 -6.56 -5.62 -16.38
N ILE A 212 -6.93 -5.11 -15.22
CA ILE A 212 -6.03 -4.88 -14.10
C ILE A 212 -6.36 -5.89 -13.02
N VAL A 213 -5.33 -6.56 -12.49
CA VAL A 213 -5.47 -7.53 -11.40
C VAL A 213 -4.86 -6.95 -10.13
N ILE A 214 -5.63 -6.98 -9.05
CA ILE A 214 -5.29 -6.44 -7.74
C ILE A 214 -5.35 -7.58 -6.72
N PRO A 215 -4.29 -7.82 -5.95
CA PRO A 215 -4.26 -8.86 -4.92
C PRO A 215 -4.82 -8.30 -3.61
N GLU A 216 -5.38 -9.20 -2.81
CA GLU A 216 -5.71 -8.98 -1.41
C GLU A 216 -5.03 -10.06 -0.55
N PRO A 217 -4.33 -9.67 0.54
CA PRO A 217 -4.24 -8.32 1.11
C PRO A 217 -3.15 -7.45 0.46
N GLY A 218 -3.39 -6.12 0.35
CA GLY A 218 -2.34 -5.15 0.03
C GLY A 218 -2.64 -4.19 -1.13
N ALA A 219 -3.71 -4.43 -1.89
CA ALA A 219 -4.26 -3.56 -2.94
C ALA A 219 -3.24 -2.99 -3.97
N GLN A 220 -2.04 -3.54 -4.04
CA GLN A 220 -0.99 -3.14 -4.97
C GLN A 220 -1.16 -3.97 -6.24
N CYS A 221 -1.50 -3.31 -7.35
CA CYS A 221 -1.70 -3.93 -8.66
C CYS A 221 -0.61 -4.98 -8.99
N VAL A 222 -1.03 -6.24 -9.22
CA VAL A 222 -0.16 -7.34 -9.66
C VAL A 222 0.32 -7.07 -11.08
N GLY A 223 -0.57 -6.59 -11.93
CA GLY A 223 -0.25 -6.32 -13.32
C GLY A 223 -1.44 -5.94 -14.16
N HIS A 224 -1.12 -5.59 -15.41
CA HIS A 224 -2.07 -5.29 -16.47
C HIS A 224 -1.96 -6.37 -17.54
N VAL A 225 -3.11 -6.93 -17.92
CA VAL A 225 -3.20 -7.96 -18.95
C VAL A 225 -4.11 -7.49 -20.09
N THR A 226 -3.69 -7.81 -21.30
CA THR A 226 -4.50 -7.63 -22.51
C THR A 226 -4.81 -9.00 -23.10
N PRO A 227 -6.02 -9.56 -22.89
CA PRO A 227 -6.39 -10.82 -23.50
C PRO A 227 -6.58 -10.66 -25.01
N ALA A 228 -6.27 -11.73 -25.76
CA ALA A 228 -6.44 -11.74 -27.22
C ALA A 228 -7.92 -11.66 -27.66
N SER A 229 -8.84 -12.02 -26.76
CA SER A 229 -10.29 -12.08 -26.98
C SER A 229 -11.01 -11.75 -25.69
N GLY A 230 -12.16 -11.08 -25.83
CA GLY A 230 -13.03 -10.71 -24.72
C GLY A 230 -13.93 -11.82 -24.17
N THR A 231 -13.50 -13.06 -24.35
CA THR A 231 -14.22 -14.25 -23.88
C THR A 231 -13.74 -14.62 -22.50
N GLY A 232 -14.63 -15.03 -21.60
CA GLY A 232 -14.28 -15.35 -20.21
C GLY A 232 -13.15 -16.38 -20.07
N SER A 233 -13.09 -17.39 -20.95
CA SER A 233 -11.98 -18.35 -21.01
C SER A 233 -10.62 -17.70 -21.28
N ASP A 234 -10.54 -16.76 -22.22
CA ASP A 234 -9.26 -16.17 -22.62
C ASP A 234 -8.80 -15.13 -21.61
N ILE A 235 -9.74 -14.37 -21.05
CA ILE A 235 -9.51 -13.50 -19.89
C ILE A 235 -8.95 -14.33 -18.72
N ALA A 236 -9.61 -15.44 -18.35
CA ALA A 236 -9.18 -16.31 -17.25
C ALA A 236 -7.77 -16.88 -17.47
N LYS A 237 -7.44 -17.31 -18.70
CA LYS A 237 -6.07 -17.75 -19.04
C LYS A 237 -5.04 -16.65 -18.83
N CYS A 238 -5.35 -15.43 -19.26
CA CYS A 238 -4.45 -14.29 -19.10
C CYS A 238 -4.25 -13.90 -17.64
N ILE A 239 -5.30 -13.93 -16.83
CA ILE A 239 -5.21 -13.65 -15.39
C ILE A 239 -4.32 -14.70 -14.71
N LEU A 240 -4.58 -15.99 -14.91
CA LEU A 240 -3.78 -17.06 -14.29
C LEU A 240 -2.31 -16.99 -14.69
N LYS A 241 -2.03 -16.74 -15.98
CA LYS A 241 -0.66 -16.55 -16.45
C LYS A 241 0.01 -15.35 -15.77
N ASN A 242 -0.71 -14.25 -15.59
CA ASN A 242 -0.17 -13.07 -14.93
C ASN A 242 0.14 -13.32 -13.45
N LEU A 243 -0.65 -14.14 -12.77
CA LEU A 243 -0.36 -14.55 -11.39
C LEU A 243 0.91 -15.41 -11.32
N GLU A 244 1.04 -16.38 -12.22
CA GLU A 244 2.25 -17.21 -12.35
C GLU A 244 3.51 -16.36 -12.63
N ASP A 245 3.42 -15.43 -13.60
CA ASP A 245 4.53 -14.54 -13.97
C ASP A 245 4.97 -13.62 -12.80
N ASN A 246 4.09 -13.34 -11.84
CA ASN A 246 4.35 -12.50 -10.67
C ASN A 246 4.62 -13.30 -9.38
N ASN A 247 4.82 -14.62 -9.48
CA ASN A 247 5.04 -15.53 -8.34
C ASN A 247 3.93 -15.50 -7.28
N VAL A 248 2.68 -15.27 -7.70
CA VAL A 248 1.51 -15.42 -6.82
C VAL A 248 1.10 -16.89 -6.85
N ASP A 249 1.07 -17.54 -5.68
CA ASP A 249 0.62 -18.92 -5.59
C ASP A 249 -0.90 -18.98 -5.79
N ASN A 250 -1.32 -19.67 -6.85
CA ASN A 250 -2.72 -19.83 -7.19
C ASN A 250 -3.43 -20.82 -6.25
N ASN A 251 -2.70 -21.71 -5.57
CA ASN A 251 -3.30 -22.75 -4.71
C ASN A 251 -3.90 -22.19 -3.41
N GLU A 252 -3.40 -21.05 -2.94
CA GLU A 252 -3.86 -20.40 -1.70
C GLU A 252 -4.96 -19.36 -1.96
N LEU A 253 -5.45 -19.26 -3.20
CA LEU A 253 -6.49 -18.31 -3.58
C LEU A 253 -7.87 -18.79 -3.09
N GLU A 254 -8.45 -18.03 -2.16
CA GLU A 254 -9.76 -18.30 -1.55
C GLU A 254 -10.88 -17.46 -2.17
N VAL A 255 -10.56 -16.29 -2.72
CA VAL A 255 -11.55 -15.28 -3.16
C VAL A 255 -11.21 -14.72 -4.53
N ILE A 256 -12.22 -14.63 -5.41
CA ILE A 256 -12.13 -13.93 -6.70
C ILE A 256 -13.28 -12.92 -6.76
N GLY A 257 -12.96 -11.66 -7.02
CA GLY A 257 -13.95 -10.60 -7.16
C GLY A 257 -13.84 -9.87 -8.50
N CYS A 258 -14.99 -9.51 -9.07
CA CYS A 258 -15.10 -8.72 -10.30
C CYS A 258 -16.50 -8.10 -10.40
N ASP A 259 -16.77 -7.38 -11.49
CA ASP A 259 -18.09 -6.84 -11.79
C ASP A 259 -19.09 -7.92 -12.26
N ASP A 260 -20.39 -7.63 -12.15
CA ASP A 260 -21.48 -8.56 -12.45
C ASP A 260 -21.75 -8.74 -13.97
N THR A 261 -20.74 -8.59 -14.82
CA THR A 261 -20.92 -8.78 -16.26
C THR A 261 -21.03 -10.27 -16.61
N ALA A 262 -21.89 -10.59 -17.58
CA ALA A 262 -22.11 -11.98 -18.00
C ALA A 262 -20.82 -12.69 -18.49
N THR A 263 -19.86 -11.93 -19.02
CA THR A 263 -18.53 -12.46 -19.39
C THR A 263 -17.73 -12.90 -18.17
N ASN A 264 -17.90 -12.24 -17.03
CA ASN A 264 -17.16 -12.51 -15.80
C ASN A 264 -17.87 -13.58 -14.94
N THR A 265 -19.19 -13.46 -14.77
CA THR A 265 -20.00 -14.31 -13.86
C THR A 265 -20.77 -15.44 -14.55
N GLY A 266 -20.65 -15.58 -15.88
CA GLY A 266 -21.39 -16.59 -16.64
C GLY A 266 -21.12 -18.04 -16.20
N TRP A 267 -22.18 -18.80 -15.92
CA TRP A 267 -22.07 -20.17 -15.38
C TRP A 267 -21.38 -21.21 -16.29
N LYS A 268 -21.38 -21.02 -17.62
CA LYS A 268 -20.73 -21.95 -18.57
C LYS A 268 -19.29 -21.57 -18.93
N ASN A 269 -19.04 -20.28 -19.13
CA ASN A 269 -17.79 -19.79 -19.69
C ASN A 269 -17.39 -18.41 -19.13
N GLY A 270 -17.88 -18.10 -17.93
CA GLY A 270 -17.50 -16.91 -17.20
C GLY A 270 -16.03 -16.98 -16.77
N VAL A 271 -15.41 -15.83 -16.54
CA VAL A 271 -14.03 -15.76 -16.02
C VAL A 271 -13.90 -16.54 -14.71
N ILE A 272 -14.77 -16.27 -13.74
CA ILE A 272 -14.75 -16.93 -12.42
C ILE A 272 -14.81 -18.45 -12.60
N ARG A 273 -15.80 -18.93 -13.37
CA ARG A 273 -15.98 -20.36 -13.64
C ARG A 273 -14.75 -21.01 -14.28
N ASN A 274 -14.10 -20.32 -15.23
CA ASN A 274 -12.92 -20.85 -15.90
C ASN A 274 -11.68 -20.88 -15.00
N ILE A 275 -11.59 -19.96 -14.02
CA ILE A 275 -10.54 -19.98 -13.01
C ILE A 275 -10.80 -21.12 -12.01
N GLU A 276 -12.02 -21.24 -11.49
CA GLU A 276 -12.43 -22.33 -10.59
C GLU A 276 -12.18 -23.74 -11.14
N LEU A 277 -12.28 -23.92 -12.47
CA LEU A 277 -12.03 -25.22 -13.11
C LEU A 277 -10.53 -25.58 -13.21
N LYS A 278 -9.63 -24.63 -12.96
CA LYS A 278 -8.18 -24.79 -13.10
C LYS A 278 -7.43 -24.76 -11.78
N LEU A 279 -8.04 -24.18 -10.74
CA LEU A 279 -7.63 -24.30 -9.35
C LEU A 279 -8.07 -25.66 -8.79
#